data_AF-A0A1Q6ZFV0-F1
#
_entry.id   AF-A0A1Q6ZFV0-F1
#
_cell.length_a   1.000
_cell.length_b   1.000
_cell.length_c   1.000
_cell.angle_alpha   90.00
_cell.angle_beta   90.00
_cell.angle_gamma   90.00
#
_symmetry.space_group_name_H-M   'P 1'
#
loop_
_entity.id
_entity.type
_entity.pdbx_description
1 polymer ?
#
loop_
_entity_poly.entity_id
_entity_poly.type
_entity_poly.pdbx_seq_one_letter_code
_entity_poly.pdbx_strand_id
1 'polypeptide(L)'
;MQRPETKARARALQLLYAWELSGEPSIETVVARVATIYGRAPRGYDRGADLASKAIAGRPEFDRRVKEAAEHWRLERVGVVERNILRLALAELDEASTPSRVVIDEAVKLAHWFAGARAPAFVNGVLDAVARETGAL
;
A
#
# COMPACT_ATOMS: atom_id res chain seq x y z
N MET A 1 3.66 1.68 -22.03
CA MET A 1 4.57 2.24 -21.00
C MET A 1 3.76 2.46 -19.72
N GLN A 2 4.22 1.98 -18.55
CA GLN A 2 3.48 2.22 -17.30
C GLN A 2 3.51 3.70 -16.91
N ARG A 3 2.39 4.21 -16.38
CA ARG A 3 2.23 5.59 -15.92
C ARG A 3 3.16 5.88 -14.73
N PRO A 4 3.71 7.11 -14.61
CA PRO A 4 4.61 7.48 -13.51
C PRO A 4 4.03 7.19 -12.11
N GLU A 5 2.74 7.43 -11.92
CA GLU A 5 2.02 7.26 -10.66
C GLU A 5 1.97 5.78 -10.25
N THR A 6 1.69 4.89 -11.20
CA THR A 6 1.71 3.44 -10.99
C THR A 6 3.10 2.96 -10.57
N LYS A 7 4.17 3.51 -11.17
CA LYS A 7 5.55 3.20 -10.76
C LYS A 7 5.86 3.69 -9.35
N ALA A 8 5.36 4.87 -8.97
CA ALA A 8 5.53 5.41 -7.62
C ALA A 8 4.84 4.52 -6.57
N ARG A 9 3.61 4.05 -6.83
CA ARG A 9 2.90 3.12 -5.94
C ARG A 9 3.59 1.77 -5.82
N ALA A 10 4.06 1.21 -6.95
CA ALA A 10 4.84 -0.02 -6.92
C ALA A 10 6.14 0.13 -6.11
N ARG A 11 6.81 1.28 -6.23
CA ARG A 11 7.97 1.62 -5.40
C ARG A 11 7.60 1.72 -3.92
N ALA A 12 6.50 2.38 -3.57
CA ALA A 12 6.01 2.48 -2.20
C ALA A 12 5.76 1.10 -1.59
N LEU A 13 5.08 0.22 -2.34
CA LEU A 13 4.82 -1.16 -1.90
C LEU A 13 6.11 -1.96 -1.62
N GLN A 14 7.12 -1.82 -2.49
CA GLN A 14 8.42 -2.47 -2.27
C GLN A 14 9.13 -1.96 -1.01
N LEU A 15 9.05 -0.65 -0.75
CA LEU A 15 9.61 -0.04 0.46
C LEU A 15 8.87 -0.50 1.72
N LEU A 16 7.54 -0.56 1.70
CA LEU A 16 6.72 -1.07 2.80
C LEU A 16 7.02 -2.54 3.12
N TYR A 17 7.15 -3.37 2.08
CA TYR A 17 7.52 -4.77 2.24
C TYR A 17 8.91 -4.92 2.88
N ALA A 18 9.90 -4.17 2.37
CA ALA A 18 11.25 -4.19 2.93
C ALA A 18 11.30 -3.65 4.37
N TRP A 19 10.50 -2.62 4.67
CA TRP A 19 10.36 -2.04 6.01
C TRP A 19 9.85 -3.07 7.02
N GLU A 20 8.76 -3.77 6.71
CA GLU A 20 8.15 -4.75 7.60
C GLU A 20 9.08 -5.96 7.83
N LEU A 21 9.75 -6.45 6.79
CA LEU A 21 10.71 -7.55 6.93
C LEU A 21 12.01 -7.15 7.66
N SER A 22 12.33 -5.86 7.71
CA SER A 22 13.55 -5.35 8.34
C SER A 22 13.37 -5.02 9.82
N GLY A 23 12.23 -5.36 10.43
CA GLY A 23 11.93 -4.99 11.81
C GLY A 23 11.55 -3.52 11.99
N GLU A 24 10.92 -2.93 10.97
CA GLU A 24 10.26 -1.62 11.04
C GLU A 24 11.20 -0.42 11.37
N PRO A 25 12.40 -0.28 10.74
CA PRO A 25 13.28 0.87 10.96
C PRO A 25 12.69 2.16 10.35
N SER A 26 13.41 3.30 10.44
CA SER A 26 12.97 4.51 9.73
C SER A 26 12.89 4.29 8.22
N ILE A 27 11.96 4.98 7.54
CA ILE A 27 11.79 4.84 6.08
C ILE A 27 13.06 5.27 5.33
N GLU A 28 13.79 6.26 5.83
CA GLU A 28 15.08 6.72 5.28
C GLU A 28 16.11 5.59 5.31
N THR A 29 16.15 4.83 6.40
CA THR A 29 17.03 3.66 6.54
C THR A 29 16.69 2.60 5.49
N VAL A 30 15.40 2.34 5.26
CA VAL A 30 14.94 1.39 4.24
C VAL A 30 15.31 1.88 2.83
N VAL A 31 15.07 3.15 2.52
CA VAL A 31 15.41 3.75 1.22
C VAL A 31 16.91 3.63 0.95
N ALA A 32 17.76 3.95 1.94
CA ALA A 32 19.20 3.83 1.83
C ALA A 32 19.63 2.37 1.59
N ARG A 33 19.12 1.41 2.36
CA ARG A 33 19.42 -0.03 2.20
C ARG A 33 19.02 -0.54 0.82
N VAL A 34 17.81 -0.22 0.38
CA VAL A 34 17.29 -0.64 -0.93
C VAL A 34 18.13 -0.03 -2.05
N ALA A 35 18.55 1.22 -1.95
CA ALA A 35 19.43 1.84 -2.94
C ALA A 35 20.77 1.12 -3.07
N THR A 36 21.40 0.78 -1.93
CA THR A 36 22.64 -0.01 -1.88
C THR A 36 22.48 -1.37 -2.56
N ILE A 37 21.39 -2.10 -2.31
CA ILE A 37 21.13 -3.41 -2.94
C ILE A 37 21.09 -3.31 -4.47
N TYR A 38 20.50 -2.24 -5.01
CA TYR A 38 20.42 -2.01 -6.45
C TYR A 38 21.68 -1.37 -7.07
N GLY A 39 22.74 -1.15 -6.29
CA GLY A 39 23.95 -0.47 -6.76
C GLY A 39 23.68 0.96 -7.22
N ARG A 40 22.66 1.61 -6.64
CA ARG A 40 22.26 2.98 -6.98
C ARG A 40 22.56 3.91 -5.82
N ALA A 41 22.91 5.15 -6.13
CA ALA A 41 22.84 6.20 -5.13
C ALA A 41 21.41 6.24 -4.56
N PRO A 42 21.23 6.50 -3.26
CA PRO A 42 19.92 6.80 -2.71
C PRO A 42 19.33 7.93 -3.55
N ARG A 43 18.33 7.59 -4.38
CA ARG A 43 17.40 8.61 -4.84
C ARG A 43 16.83 9.15 -3.54
N GLY A 44 16.86 10.47 -3.35
CA GLY A 44 16.31 11.09 -2.16
C GLY A 44 14.85 10.71 -1.94
N TYR A 45 14.20 11.36 -0.98
CA TYR A 45 12.81 11.09 -0.65
C TYR A 45 11.88 11.34 -1.85
N ASP A 46 11.63 10.30 -2.66
CA ASP A 46 10.83 10.36 -3.88
C ASP A 46 9.34 10.12 -3.56
N ARG A 47 8.46 10.26 -4.56
CA ARG A 47 7.02 10.06 -4.36
C ARG A 47 6.67 8.67 -3.82
N GLY A 48 7.45 7.64 -4.15
CA GLY A 48 7.24 6.31 -3.60
C GLY A 48 7.62 6.23 -2.12
N ALA A 49 8.71 6.88 -1.71
CA ALA A 49 9.10 7.00 -0.31
C ALA A 49 8.08 7.81 0.51
N ASP A 50 7.56 8.92 -0.04
CA ASP A 50 6.50 9.72 0.57
C ASP A 50 5.23 8.89 0.82
N LEU A 51 4.75 8.20 -0.21
CA LEU A 51 3.59 7.31 -0.09
C LEU A 51 3.80 6.21 0.97
N ALA A 52 4.98 5.58 0.98
CA ALA A 52 5.31 4.57 1.98
C ALA A 52 5.32 5.14 3.39
N SER A 53 5.87 6.35 3.58
CA SER A 53 5.90 7.01 4.88
C SER A 53 4.52 7.35 5.40
N LYS A 54 3.61 7.83 4.53
CA LYS A 54 2.21 8.09 4.89
C LYS A 54 1.49 6.81 5.34
N ALA A 55 1.71 5.72 4.59
CA ALA A 55 1.17 4.40 4.95
C ALA A 55 1.73 3.87 6.28
N ILE A 56 3.01 4.09 6.58
CA ILE A 56 3.63 3.74 7.87
C ILE A 56 3.02 4.56 9.00
N ALA A 57 2.89 5.88 8.81
CA ALA A 57 2.38 6.79 9.84
C ALA A 57 0.92 6.48 10.23
N GLY A 58 0.07 6.11 9.26
CA GLY A 58 -1.32 5.75 9.51
C GLY A 58 -1.57 4.27 9.84
N ARG A 59 -0.53 3.43 9.91
CA ARG A 59 -0.66 1.97 10.08
C ARG A 59 -1.66 1.55 11.16
N PRO A 60 -1.62 2.07 12.41
CA PRO A 60 -2.53 1.59 13.45
C PRO A 60 -4.00 1.75 13.08
N GLU A 61 -4.33 2.89 12.47
CA GLU A 61 -5.69 3.22 12.04
C GLU A 61 -6.09 2.43 10.79
N PHE A 62 -5.19 2.29 9.83
CA PHE A 62 -5.43 1.52 8.61
C PHE A 62 -5.65 0.03 8.91
N ASP A 63 -4.85 -0.54 9.81
CA ASP A 63 -5.02 -1.95 10.23
C ASP A 63 -6.38 -2.16 10.93
N ARG A 64 -6.84 -1.17 11.72
CA ARG A 64 -8.17 -1.18 12.35
C ARG A 64 -9.29 -1.17 11.31
N ARG A 65 -9.26 -0.21 10.37
CA ARG A 65 -10.27 -0.07 9.29
C ARG A 65 -10.31 -1.31 8.39
N VAL A 66 -9.16 -1.87 8.04
CA VAL A 66 -9.08 -3.12 7.27
C VAL A 66 -9.74 -4.26 8.03
N LYS A 67 -9.49 -4.38 9.33
CA LYS A 67 -10.07 -5.46 10.15
C LYS A 67 -11.59 -5.36 10.21
N GLU A 68 -12.14 -4.17 10.42
CA GLU A 68 -13.59 -3.90 10.44
C GLU A 68 -14.23 -4.19 9.07
N ALA A 69 -13.63 -3.72 7.98
CA ALA A 69 -14.14 -3.98 6.63
C ALA A 69 -13.99 -5.44 6.18
N ALA A 70 -13.08 -6.20 6.78
CA ALA A 70 -12.81 -7.59 6.45
C ALA A 70 -13.56 -8.60 7.33
N GLU A 71 -14.51 -8.19 8.17
CA GLU A 71 -15.27 -9.09 9.06
C GLU A 71 -15.96 -10.25 8.33
N HIS A 72 -16.33 -10.08 7.06
CA HIS A 72 -16.93 -11.14 6.22
C HIS A 72 -15.91 -12.01 5.48
N TRP A 73 -14.63 -11.69 5.54
CA TRP A 73 -13.57 -12.46 4.90
C TRP A 73 -12.93 -13.40 5.93
N ARG A 74 -12.71 -14.66 5.57
CA ARG A 74 -11.91 -15.59 6.37
C ARG A 74 -10.45 -15.11 6.36
N LEU A 75 -10.11 -14.26 7.33
CA LEU A 75 -8.86 -13.51 7.51
C LEU A 75 -7.61 -14.37 7.76
N GLU A 76 -7.69 -15.69 7.61
CA GLU A 76 -6.73 -16.62 8.17
C GLU A 76 -5.33 -16.51 7.56
N ARG A 77 -5.13 -15.86 6.40
CA ARG A 77 -3.80 -15.45 5.89
C ARG A 77 -3.85 -14.21 5.00
N VAL A 78 -4.11 -13.02 5.56
CA VAL A 78 -3.77 -11.77 4.85
C VAL A 78 -2.25 -11.66 4.82
N GLY A 79 -1.67 -11.84 3.64
CA GLY A 79 -0.23 -11.74 3.46
C GLY A 79 0.28 -10.31 3.69
N VAL A 80 1.59 -10.23 3.88
CA VAL A 80 2.31 -8.96 4.07
C VAL A 80 2.10 -8.01 2.89
N VAL A 81 1.98 -8.54 1.66
CA VAL A 81 1.80 -7.73 0.45
C VAL A 81 0.39 -7.15 0.39
N GLU A 82 -0.63 -7.98 0.61
CA GLU A 82 -2.03 -7.56 0.60
C GLU A 82 -2.29 -6.48 1.65
N ARG A 83 -1.77 -6.66 2.86
CA ARG A 83 -1.90 -5.67 3.94
C ARG A 83 -1.22 -4.34 3.58
N ASN A 84 -0.03 -4.38 2.98
CA ASN A 84 0.66 -3.16 2.58
C ASN A 84 -0.01 -2.46 1.38
N ILE A 85 -0.63 -3.20 0.47
CA ILE A 85 -1.46 -2.61 -0.60
C ILE A 85 -2.66 -1.86 0.02
N LEU A 86 -3.34 -2.48 0.99
CA LEU A 86 -4.48 -1.85 1.66
C LEU A 86 -4.07 -0.58 2.42
N ARG A 87 -2.99 -0.62 3.21
CA ARG A 87 -2.46 0.56 3.91
C ARG A 87 -2.09 1.69 2.95
N LEU A 88 -1.44 1.36 1.83
CA LEU A 88 -1.09 2.34 0.80
C LEU A 88 -2.34 2.99 0.20
N ALA A 89 -3.35 2.20 -0.14
CA ALA A 89 -4.61 2.71 -0.68
C ALA A 89 -5.35 3.60 0.33
N LEU A 90 -5.43 3.19 1.59
CA LEU A 90 -6.07 3.98 2.65
C LEU A 90 -5.36 5.31 2.89
N ALA A 91 -4.02 5.31 2.88
CA ALA A 91 -3.26 6.55 2.97
C ALA A 91 -3.57 7.54 1.82
N GLU A 92 -3.74 7.04 0.60
CA GLU A 92 -4.13 7.87 -0.55
C GLU A 92 -5.59 8.33 -0.48
N LEU A 93 -6.51 7.48 -0.01
CA LEU A 93 -7.92 7.84 0.19
C LEU A 93 -8.08 8.96 1.21
N ASP A 94 -7.34 8.90 2.32
CA ASP A 94 -7.38 9.92 3.37
C ASP A 94 -6.77 11.26 2.90
N GLU A 95 -5.82 11.24 1.96
CA GLU A 95 -5.26 12.45 1.34
C GLU A 95 -6.29 13.15 0.42
N ALA A 96 -7.28 12.40 -0.10
CA ALA A 96 -8.34 12.87 -1.00
C ALA A 96 -7.86 13.62 -2.26
N SER A 97 -6.56 13.51 -2.60
CA SER A 97 -5.94 14.18 -3.75
C SER A 97 -6.12 13.39 -5.05
N THR A 98 -6.43 12.09 -4.95
CA THR A 98 -6.70 11.19 -6.07
C THR A 98 -8.12 10.65 -5.95
N PRO A 99 -8.92 10.63 -7.04
CA PRO A 99 -10.27 10.07 -6.98
C PRO A 99 -10.29 8.63 -6.45
N SER A 100 -11.22 8.31 -5.53
CA SER A 100 -11.28 7.02 -4.85
C SER A 100 -11.24 5.83 -5.79
N ARG A 101 -11.98 5.91 -6.91
CA ARG A 101 -11.99 4.88 -7.94
C ARG A 101 -10.60 4.60 -8.53
N VAL A 102 -9.81 5.65 -8.76
CA VAL A 102 -8.44 5.53 -9.29
C VAL A 102 -7.54 4.86 -8.25
N VAL A 103 -7.68 5.22 -6.97
CA VAL A 103 -6.90 4.59 -5.88
C VAL A 103 -7.22 3.09 -5.80
N ILE A 104 -8.51 2.72 -5.83
CA ILE A 104 -8.97 1.33 -5.78
C ILE A 104 -8.47 0.55 -7.01
N ASP A 105 -8.63 1.07 -8.22
CA ASP A 105 -8.18 0.42 -9.46
C ASP A 105 -6.66 0.17 -9.44
N GLU A 106 -5.87 1.12 -8.91
CA GLU A 106 -4.41 0.97 -8.80
C GLU A 106 -4.02 -0.03 -7.69
N ALA A 107 -4.72 -0.05 -6.56
CA ALA A 107 -4.51 -1.05 -5.51
C ALA A 107 -4.78 -2.48 -6.01
N VAL A 108 -5.89 -2.67 -6.73
CA VAL A 108 -6.24 -3.95 -7.37
C VAL A 108 -5.21 -4.35 -8.41
N LYS A 109 -4.68 -3.40 -9.18
CA LYS A 109 -3.59 -3.63 -10.13
C LYS A 109 -2.31 -4.10 -9.45
N LEU A 110 -1.91 -3.48 -8.33
CA LEU A 110 -0.76 -3.93 -7.54
C LEU A 110 -0.97 -5.35 -7.00
N ALA A 111 -2.18 -5.67 -6.55
CA ALA A 111 -2.50 -7.02 -6.08
C ALA A 111 -2.32 -8.07 -7.18
N HIS A 112 -2.69 -7.75 -8.43
CA HIS A 112 -2.44 -8.63 -9.57
C HIS A 112 -0.94 -8.83 -9.86
N TRP A 113 -0.10 -7.83 -9.58
CA TRP A 113 1.32 -7.89 -9.91
C TRP A 113 2.18 -8.53 -8.83
N PHE A 114 1.82 -8.33 -7.56
CA PHE A 114 2.70 -8.64 -6.42
C PHE A 114 2.14 -9.69 -5.46
N ALA A 115 0.84 -10.03 -5.56
CA ALA A 115 0.18 -10.95 -4.62
C ALA A 115 -0.41 -12.18 -5.33
N GLY A 116 -1.05 -13.05 -4.56
CA GLY A 116 -1.64 -14.30 -5.08
C GLY A 116 -2.95 -14.09 -5.85
N ALA A 117 -3.41 -15.11 -6.58
CA ALA A 117 -4.58 -15.04 -7.46
C ALA A 117 -5.90 -14.58 -6.78
N ARG A 118 -6.03 -14.75 -5.46
CA ARG A 118 -7.22 -14.31 -4.70
C ARG A 118 -7.10 -12.87 -4.17
N ALA A 119 -5.89 -12.30 -4.16
CA ALA A 119 -5.64 -10.99 -3.59
C ALA A 119 -6.38 -9.83 -4.29
N PRO A 120 -6.50 -9.79 -5.64
CA PRO A 120 -7.21 -8.69 -6.29
C PRO A 120 -8.67 -8.54 -5.86
N ALA A 121 -9.40 -9.67 -5.80
CA ALA A 121 -10.79 -9.67 -5.37
C ALA A 121 -10.93 -9.28 -3.89
N PHE A 122 -10.01 -9.76 -3.04
CA PHE A 122 -9.95 -9.39 -1.63
C PHE A 122 -9.69 -7.90 -1.43
N VAL A 123 -8.64 -7.35 -2.07
CA VAL A 123 -8.29 -5.93 -1.98
C VAL A 123 -9.44 -5.05 -2.47
N ASN A 124 -10.07 -5.40 -3.59
CA ASN A 124 -11.22 -4.67 -4.10
C ASN A 124 -12.37 -4.66 -3.09
N GLY A 125 -12.73 -5.85 -2.56
CA GLY A 125 -13.84 -5.98 -1.61
C GLY A 125 -13.64 -5.18 -0.34
N VAL A 126 -12.42 -5.17 0.22
CA VAL A 126 -12.11 -4.40 1.43
C VAL A 126 -12.17 -2.91 1.15
N LEU A 127 -11.54 -2.42 0.07
CA LEU A 127 -11.53 -1.00 -0.23
C LEU A 127 -12.90 -0.45 -0.62
N ASP A 128 -13.73 -1.23 -1.32
CA ASP A 128 -15.12 -0.87 -1.60
C ASP A 128 -15.94 -0.73 -0.31
N ALA A 129 -15.74 -1.64 0.65
CA ALA A 129 -16.42 -1.57 1.95
C ALA A 129 -16.02 -0.31 2.73
N VAL A 130 -14.71 -0.04 2.84
CA VAL A 130 -14.20 1.15 3.53
C VAL A 130 -14.68 2.44 2.86
N ALA A 131 -14.60 2.53 1.53
CA ALA A 131 -14.92 3.76 0.83
C ALA A 131 -16.42 4.10 0.88
N ARG A 132 -17.31 3.11 0.99
CA ARG A 132 -18.74 3.34 1.25
C ARG A 132 -18.99 3.87 2.66
N GLU A 133 -18.28 3.35 3.65
CA GLU A 133 -18.42 3.79 5.04
C GLU A 133 -18.00 5.26 5.22
N THR A 134 -16.93 5.69 4.52
CA THR A 134 -16.43 7.06 4.59
C THR A 134 -17.11 8.03 3.62
N GLY A 135 -18.11 7.60 2.85
CA GLY A 135 -18.78 8.43 1.83
C GLY A 135 -17.86 8.87 0.68
N ALA A 136 -16.78 8.13 0.45
CA ALA A 136 -15.80 8.40 -0.60
C ALA A 136 -16.16 7.75 -1.95
N LEU A 137 -17.24 6.96 -1.98
CA LEU A 137 -17.88 6.36 -3.16
C LEU A 137 -19.36 6.73 -3.22
#